data_AF-A0A926M2S4-F1
#
_entry.id   AF-A0A926M2S4-F1
#
_cell.length_a   1.000
_cell.length_b   1.000
_cell.length_c   1.000
_cell.angle_alpha   90.00
_cell.angle_beta   90.00
_cell.angle_gamma   90.00
#
_symmetry.space_group_name_H-M   'P 1'
#
loop_
_entity.id
_entity.type
_entity.pdbx_description
1 polymer ?
#
loop_
_entity_poly.entity_id
_entity_poly.type
_entity_poly.pdbx_seq_one_letter_code
_entity_poly.pdbx_strand_id
1 'polypeptide(L)'
;LNSKWLELIKIRDVCNISIEEKRATKEIGSSLEVDLEIKLNKKLYELTKDTNFAELCITSKSSVIKNDKDEIVIGTKKAKGNKCSLCWKIKVDTCERSSCPI
;
A
#
# COMPACT_ATOMS: atom_id res chain seq x y z
N LEU A 1 19.52 -1.58 14.53
CA LEU A 1 18.13 -1.91 14.12
C LEU A 1 17.23 -0.69 13.85
N ASN A 2 17.67 0.55 14.12
CA ASN A 2 16.77 1.72 14.19
C ASN A 2 16.53 2.43 12.84
N SER A 3 17.55 2.55 11.98
CA SER A 3 17.46 3.39 10.76
C SER A 3 16.48 2.86 9.71
N LYS A 4 16.46 1.56 9.42
CA LYS A 4 15.51 0.97 8.46
C LYS A 4 14.06 1.17 8.89
N TRP A 5 13.78 0.98 10.19
CA TRP A 5 12.44 1.15 10.72
C TRP A 5 11.98 2.61 10.65
N LEU A 6 12.86 3.57 10.92
CA LEU A 6 12.56 4.98 10.76
C LEU A 6 12.21 5.35 9.31
N GLU A 7 12.94 4.82 8.32
CA GLU A 7 12.59 5.03 6.91
C GLU A 7 11.26 4.38 6.52
N LEU A 8 10.95 3.20 7.06
CA LEU A 8 9.64 2.55 6.85
C LEU A 8 8.48 3.36 7.43
N ILE A 9 8.66 3.94 8.63
CA ILE A 9 7.66 4.83 9.24
C ILE A 9 7.46 6.06 8.35
N LYS A 10 8.54 6.71 7.90
CA LYS A 10 8.43 7.88 7.01
C LYS A 10 7.62 7.57 5.75
N ILE A 11 7.91 6.45 5.08
CA ILE A 11 7.17 6.03 3.89
C ILE A 11 5.70 5.77 4.22
N ARG A 12 5.44 5.08 5.34
CA ARG A 12 4.07 4.81 5.83
C ARG A 12 3.29 6.09 6.09
N ASP A 13 3.90 7.10 6.70
CA ASP A 13 3.25 8.37 7.00
C ASP A 13 2.83 9.09 5.71
N VAL A 14 3.70 9.11 4.70
CA VAL A 14 3.36 9.68 3.38
C VAL A 14 2.26 8.87 2.70
N CYS A 15 2.27 7.54 2.81
CA CYS A 15 1.19 6.69 2.30
C CYS A 15 -0.15 7.00 2.97
N ASN A 16 -0.16 7.15 4.30
CA ASN A 16 -1.36 7.48 5.06
C ASN A 16 -1.93 8.83 4.65
N ILE A 17 -1.09 9.86 4.48
CA ILE A 17 -1.53 11.18 4.00
C ILE A 17 -2.27 11.04 2.66
N SER A 18 -1.69 10.31 1.69
CA SER A 18 -2.32 10.12 0.39
C SER A 18 -3.63 9.31 0.46
N ILE A 19 -3.75 8.37 1.40
CA ILE A 19 -5.01 7.65 1.66
C ILE A 19 -6.07 8.58 2.23
N GLU A 20 -5.72 9.42 3.21
CA GLU A 20 -6.67 10.35 3.82
C GLU A 20 -7.14 11.43 2.84
N GLU A 21 -6.29 11.89 1.91
CA GLU A 21 -6.71 12.74 0.79
C GLU A 21 -7.83 12.10 -0.03
N LYS A 22 -7.68 10.80 -0.36
CA LYS A 22 -8.71 10.04 -1.09
C LYS A 22 -9.97 9.76 -0.28
N ARG A 23 -9.84 9.65 1.05
CA ARG A 23 -11.00 9.53 1.96
C ARG A 23 -11.75 10.86 2.05
N ALA A 24 -11.05 11.98 2.09
CA ALA A 24 -11.64 13.31 2.09
C ALA A 24 -12.42 13.60 0.79
N THR A 25 -11.95 13.10 -0.36
CA THR A 25 -12.68 13.17 -1.64
C THR A 25 -13.81 12.13 -1.78
N LYS A 26 -14.03 11.28 -0.76
CA LYS A 26 -15.02 10.18 -0.76
C LYS A 26 -14.82 9.13 -1.86
N GLU A 27 -13.62 9.05 -2.44
CA GLU A 27 -13.29 8.02 -3.43
C GLU A 27 -13.19 6.62 -2.79
N ILE A 28 -12.73 6.57 -1.53
CA ILE A 28 -12.58 5.37 -0.71
C ILE A 28 -13.25 5.53 0.65
N GLY A 29 -13.78 4.44 1.21
CA GLY A 29 -14.32 4.40 2.58
C GLY A 29 -13.32 3.87 3.62
N SER A 30 -12.45 2.94 3.22
CA SER A 30 -11.48 2.26 4.09
C SER A 30 -10.11 2.15 3.41
N SER A 31 -9.03 2.08 4.20
CA SER A 31 -7.69 1.81 3.66
C SER A 31 -7.62 0.46 2.93
N LEU A 32 -8.46 -0.50 3.29
CA LEU A 32 -8.59 -1.77 2.59
C LEU A 32 -9.20 -1.61 1.18
N GLU A 33 -9.75 -0.45 0.81
CA GLU A 33 -10.20 -0.20 -0.56
C GLU A 33 -9.11 0.37 -1.45
N VAL A 34 -7.85 0.39 -1.00
CA VAL A 34 -6.74 1.06 -1.68
C VAL A 34 -5.79 0.08 -2.35
N ASP A 35 -5.33 0.49 -3.54
CA ASP A 35 -4.14 0.00 -4.22
C ASP A 35 -3.08 1.13 -4.25
N LEU A 36 -1.97 0.92 -3.54
CA LEU A 36 -0.88 1.89 -3.40
C LEU A 36 0.19 1.70 -4.47
N GLU A 37 0.57 2.77 -5.13
CA GLU A 37 1.72 2.84 -6.04
C GLU A 37 2.81 3.69 -5.37
N ILE A 38 3.81 3.03 -4.77
CA ILE A 38 4.86 3.67 -3.98
C ILE A 38 6.11 3.81 -4.85
N LYS A 39 6.45 5.03 -5.25
CA LYS A 39 7.65 5.32 -6.04
C LYS A 39 8.75 5.80 -5.11
N LEU A 40 9.83 5.04 -5.04
CA LEU A 40 10.95 5.27 -4.14
C LEU A 40 12.24 5.48 -4.92
N ASN A 41 13.12 6.35 -4.41
CA ASN A 41 14.48 6.47 -4.93
C ASN A 41 15.23 5.13 -4.82
N LYS A 42 16.35 5.01 -5.55
CA LYS A 42 17.16 3.77 -5.57
C LYS A 42 17.54 3.28 -4.17
N LYS A 43 17.90 4.19 -3.25
CA LYS A 43 18.36 3.83 -1.90
C LYS A 43 17.24 3.24 -1.04
N LEU A 44 16.07 3.89 -1.00
CA LEU A 44 14.91 3.43 -0.24
C LEU A 44 14.31 2.17 -0.86
N TYR A 45 14.31 2.08 -2.19
CA TYR A 45 13.86 0.88 -2.90
C TYR A 45 14.65 -0.36 -2.47
N GLU A 46 15.99 -0.31 -2.49
CA GLU A 46 16.81 -1.45 -2.05
C GLU A 46 16.66 -1.72 -0.55
N LEU A 47 16.51 -0.69 0.29
CA LEU A 47 16.32 -0.84 1.74
C LEU A 47 15.01 -1.55 2.10
N THR A 48 13.97 -1.32 1.31
CA THR A 48 12.58 -1.74 1.58
C THR A 48 12.09 -2.88 0.70
N LYS A 49 12.96 -3.44 -0.14
CA LYS A 49 12.65 -4.51 -1.11
C LYS A 49 11.92 -5.72 -0.51
N ASP A 50 12.27 -6.12 0.71
CA ASP A 50 11.66 -7.27 1.41
C ASP A 50 10.46 -6.89 2.27
N THR A 51 9.94 -5.67 2.14
CA THR A 51 8.85 -5.15 2.97
C THR A 51 7.51 -5.24 2.25
N ASN A 52 6.53 -5.87 2.91
CA ASN A 52 5.16 -5.89 2.41
C ASN A 52 4.43 -4.60 2.82
N PHE A 53 4.40 -3.63 1.91
CA PHE A 53 3.73 -2.35 2.15
C PHE A 53 2.21 -2.46 2.23
N ALA A 54 1.59 -3.46 1.60
CA ALA A 54 0.16 -3.68 1.70
C ALA A 54 -0.23 -4.03 3.14
N GLU A 55 0.58 -4.84 3.83
CA GLU A 55 0.37 -5.11 5.26
C GLU A 55 0.79 -3.92 6.14
N LEU A 56 1.92 -3.28 5.84
CA LEU A 56 2.41 -2.14 6.64
C LEU A 56 1.42 -0.96 6.64
N CYS A 57 0.78 -0.70 5.50
CA CYS A 57 -0.18 0.38 5.33
C CYS A 57 -1.64 -0.08 5.46
N ILE A 58 -1.88 -1.37 5.76
CA ILE A 58 -3.23 -1.96 5.93
C ILE A 58 -4.12 -1.65 4.71
N THR A 59 -3.60 -1.97 3.52
CA THR A 59 -4.26 -1.79 2.23
C THR A 59 -4.48 -3.14 1.54
N SER A 60 -5.28 -3.14 0.48
CA SER A 60 -5.54 -4.36 -0.28
C SER A 60 -4.38 -4.76 -1.17
N LYS A 61 -3.70 -3.76 -1.72
CA LYS A 61 -2.57 -3.98 -2.63
C LYS A 61 -1.58 -2.83 -2.52
N SER A 62 -0.32 -3.16 -2.75
CA SER A 62 0.75 -2.19 -2.90
C SER A 62 1.73 -2.66 -3.96
N SER A 63 2.18 -1.75 -4.81
CA SER A 63 3.29 -1.94 -5.73
C SER A 63 4.38 -0.92 -5.41
N VAL A 64 5.61 -1.38 -5.27
CA VAL A 64 6.78 -0.51 -5.10
C VAL A 64 7.50 -0.41 -6.43
N ILE A 65 7.74 0.82 -6.89
CA ILE A 65 8.38 1.12 -8.16
C ILE A 65 9.63 1.95 -7.87
N LYS A 66 10.73 1.60 -8.54
CA LYS A 66 11.95 2.39 -8.45
C LYS A 66 11.79 3.67 -9.28
N ASN A 67 12.17 4.79 -8.67
CA ASN A 67 12.20 6.11 -9.26
C ASN A 67 13.65 6.62 -9.29
N ASP A 68 14.02 7.34 -10.34
CA ASP A 68 15.35 7.93 -10.48
C ASP A 68 15.46 9.30 -9.80
N LYS A 69 14.31 9.92 -9.45
CA LYS A 69 14.26 11.16 -8.66
C LYS A 69 14.40 10.88 -7.17
N ASP A 70 14.99 11.83 -6.44
CA ASP A 70 15.24 11.72 -5.00
C ASP A 70 14.00 12.08 -4.16
N GLU A 71 12.83 11.63 -4.60
CA GLU A 71 11.52 11.97 -4.02
C GLU A 71 10.68 10.70 -3.83
N ILE A 72 9.96 10.65 -2.69
CA ILE A 72 8.94 9.64 -2.42
C ILE A 72 7.64 10.13 -3.05
N VAL A 73 7.14 9.43 -4.06
CA VAL A 73 5.88 9.76 -4.72
C VAL A 73 4.89 8.63 -4.49
N ILE A 74 3.75 8.95 -3.89
CA ILE A 74 2.68 7.98 -3.62
C ILE A 74 1.52 8.24 -4.57
N GLY A 75 1.12 7.21 -5.30
CA GLY A 75 -0.13 7.16 -6.04
C GLY A 75 -1.14 6.31 -5.28
N THR A 76 -2.28 6.88 -4.91
CA THR A 76 -3.37 6.15 -4.26
C THR A 76 -4.51 5.95 -5.24
N LYS A 77 -4.88 4.70 -5.50
CA LYS A 77 -6.01 4.33 -6.36
C LYS A 77 -6.98 3.45 -5.60
N LYS A 78 -8.25 3.45 -6.02
CA LYS A 78 -9.22 2.46 -5.53
C LYS A 78 -8.86 1.08 -6.07
N ALA A 79 -8.74 0.11 -5.16
CA ALA A 79 -8.48 -1.28 -5.50
C ALA A 79 -9.62 -1.84 -6.35
N LYS A 80 -9.26 -2.67 -7.34
CA LYS A 80 -10.22 -3.31 -8.25
C LYS A 80 -10.55 -4.72 -7.77
N GLY A 81 -11.80 -5.12 -7.96
CA GLY A 81 -12.30 -6.46 -7.65
C GLY A 81 -13.35 -6.46 -6.55
N ASN A 82 -13.52 -7.60 -5.89
CA ASN A 82 -14.56 -7.83 -4.89
C ASN A 82 -13.97 -7.89 -3.48
N LYS A 83 -14.78 -7.47 -2.50
CA LYS A 83 -14.43 -7.54 -1.08
C LYS A 83 -14.47 -8.99 -0.61
N CYS A 84 -13.36 -9.50 -0.09
CA CYS A 84 -13.33 -10.79 0.59
C CYS A 84 -14.10 -10.72 1.92
N SER A 85 -14.98 -11.68 2.18
CA SER A 85 -15.79 -11.72 3.40
C SER A 85 -14.99 -11.93 4.69
N LEU A 86 -13.79 -12.53 4.60
CA LEU A 86 -12.97 -12.83 5.77
C LEU A 86 -11.89 -11.78 6.04
N CYS A 87 -11.04 -11.51 5.05
CA CYS A 87 -9.92 -10.57 5.23
C CYS A 87 -10.29 -9.11 4.89
N TRP A 88 -11.48 -8.89 4.34
CA TRP A 88 -12.01 -7.58 3.92
C TRP A 88 -11.18 -6.85 2.86
N LYS A 89 -10.10 -7.46 2.35
CA LYS A 89 -9.33 -6.96 1.22
C LYS A 89 -10.13 -7.10 -0.07
N ILE A 90 -10.00 -6.11 -0.94
CA ILE A 90 -10.49 -6.07 -2.31
C ILE A 90 -9.47 -6.78 -3.19
N LYS A 91 -9.89 -7.83 -3.90
CA LYS A 91 -9.03 -8.56 -4.85
C LYS A 91 -9.81 -8.90 -6.12
N VAL A 92 -9.10 -8.96 -7.25
CA VAL A 92 -9.65 -9.40 -8.54
C VAL A 92 -9.75 -10.93 -8.55
N ASP A 93 -8.70 -11.60 -8.08
CA ASP A 93 -8.59 -13.07 -8.07
C ASP A 93 -8.91 -13.67 -6.70
N THR A 94 -9.08 -15.00 -6.68
CA THR A 94 -9.33 -15.80 -5.48
C THR A 94 -8.26 -15.60 -4.40
N CYS A 95 -8.69 -15.56 -3.14
CA CYS A 95 -7.80 -15.25 -2.04
C CYS A 95 -6.90 -16.45 -1.79
N GLU A 96 -5.58 -16.25 -1.76
CA GLU A 96 -4.59 -17.31 -1.53
C GLU A 96 -4.80 -18.08 -0.21
N ARG A 97 -5.49 -17.46 0.76
CA ARG A 97 -5.86 -18.17 1.99
C ARG A 97 -6.94 -19.17 1.64
N SER A 98 -6.63 -20.46 1.83
CA SER A 98 -7.54 -21.59 1.66
C SER A 98 -8.85 -21.46 2.43
N SER A 99 -8.88 -20.67 3.51
CA SER A 99 -10.10 -20.37 4.27
C SER A 99 -10.91 -19.19 3.72
N CYS A 100 -10.35 -18.35 2.85
CA CYS A 100 -11.03 -17.20 2.27
C CYS A 100 -11.78 -17.60 1.01
N PRO A 101 -13.13 -17.67 1.04
CA PRO A 101 -13.89 -17.92 -0.16
C PRO A 101 -13.78 -16.70 -1.06
N ILE A 102 -13.41 -16.94 -2.30
CA ILE A 102 -13.81 -16.11 -3.43
C ILE A 102 -14.63 -17.01 -4.35
#